data_AF-A0A2V6BR21-F1
#
_entry.id   AF-A0A2V6BR21-F1
#
_cell.length_a   1.000
_cell.length_b   1.000
_cell.length_c   1.000
_cell.angle_alpha   90.00
_cell.angle_beta   90.00
_cell.angle_gamma   90.00
#
_symmetry.space_group_name_H-M   'P 1'
#
loop_
_entity.id
_entity.type
_entity.pdbx_description
1 polymer ?
#
loop_
_entity_poly.entity_id
_entity_poly.type
_entity_poly.pdbx_seq_one_letter_code
_entity_poly.pdbx_strand_id
1 'polypeptide(L)'
;RLGVAPQPLHIFLYLVAIGFGIAIHYSIMLNLAAVSFWIVRAQGLVYGYFNFLNIARYPDVIYPRLFRLIFSWVIPVVIVANIPARVLIKSLGQPFPLMLQMVAASFIIFWSSRVFWRFALKRYSSASS
;
A
#
# COMPACT_ATOMS: atom_id res chain seq x y z
N ARG A 1 26.78 2.46 -15.20
CA ARG A 1 25.61 2.81 -16.04
C ARG A 1 24.81 1.52 -16.26
N LEU A 2 23.51 1.50 -15.99
CA LEU A 2 22.70 0.26 -15.99
C LEU A 2 22.41 -0.31 -17.39
N GLY A 3 22.88 0.29 -18.50
CA GLY A 3 22.89 -0.31 -19.85
C GLY A 3 21.53 -0.65 -20.48
N VAL A 4 20.43 -0.48 -19.74
CA VAL A 4 19.08 -0.86 -20.16
C VAL A 4 18.25 0.40 -20.34
N ALA A 5 17.81 0.67 -21.57
CA ALA A 5 16.74 1.63 -21.82
C ALA A 5 15.40 0.97 -21.42
N PRO A 6 14.62 1.56 -20.50
CA PRO A 6 13.33 0.99 -20.12
C PRO A 6 12.39 0.99 -21.33
N GLN A 7 11.89 -0.19 -21.71
CA GLN A 7 10.93 -0.31 -22.80
C GLN A 7 9.63 0.46 -22.45
N PRO A 8 8.90 1.02 -23.43
CA PRO A 8 7.64 1.75 -23.19
C PRO A 8 6.64 0.97 -22.33
N LEU A 9 6.58 -0.37 -22.49
CA LEU A 9 5.76 -1.25 -21.68
C LEU A 9 6.11 -1.18 -20.18
N HIS A 10 7.39 -1.15 -19.82
CA HIS A 10 7.82 -1.05 -18.42
C HIS A 10 7.47 0.30 -17.80
N ILE A 11 7.53 1.37 -18.60
CA ILE A 11 7.11 2.72 -18.17
C ILE A 11 5.60 2.72 -17.90
N PHE A 12 4.81 2.15 -18.81
CA PHE A 12 3.36 2.02 -18.62
C PHE A 12 3.03 1.21 -17.37
N LEU A 13 3.61 0.03 -17.20
CA LEU A 13 3.39 -0.82 -16.02
C LEU A 13 3.84 -0.14 -14.72
N TYR A 14 4.92 0.64 -14.76
CA TYR A 14 5.37 1.45 -13.64
C TYR A 14 4.33 2.50 -13.23
N LEU A 15 3.76 3.23 -14.19
CA LEU A 15 2.71 4.22 -13.93
C LEU A 15 1.44 3.56 -13.37
N VAL A 16 1.05 2.42 -13.91
CA VAL A 16 -0.07 1.62 -13.39
C VAL A 16 0.20 1.17 -11.96
N ALA A 17 1.41 0.68 -11.67
CA ALA A 17 1.82 0.29 -10.33
C ALA A 17 1.76 1.48 -9.36
N ILE A 18 2.21 2.68 -9.76
CA ILE A 18 2.04 3.89 -8.95
C ILE A 18 0.56 4.14 -8.63
N GLY A 19 -0.32 4.05 -9.63
CA GLY A 19 -1.76 4.25 -9.44
C GLY A 19 -2.35 3.31 -8.38
N PHE A 20 -2.04 2.02 -8.44
CA PHE A 20 -2.44 1.06 -7.40
C PHE A 20 -1.79 1.35 -6.05
N GLY A 21 -0.55 1.83 -6.04
CA GLY A 21 0.16 2.22 -4.82
C GLY A 21 -0.52 3.38 -4.09
N ILE A 22 -0.95 4.39 -4.85
CA ILE A 22 -1.73 5.52 -4.33
C ILE A 22 -3.09 5.04 -3.80
N ALA A 23 -3.78 4.16 -4.51
CA ALA A 23 -5.07 3.61 -4.07
C ALA A 23 -4.96 2.82 -2.76
N ILE A 24 -3.89 2.00 -2.61
CA ILE A 24 -3.58 1.31 -1.36
C ILE A 24 -3.33 2.32 -0.24
N HIS A 25 -2.47 3.30 -0.48
CA HIS A 25 -2.11 4.30 0.51
C HIS A 25 -3.33 5.07 1.00
N TYR A 26 -4.18 5.53 0.07
CA TYR A 26 -5.44 6.20 0.37
C TYR A 26 -6.36 5.32 1.23
N SER A 27 -6.51 4.05 0.87
CA SER A 27 -7.41 3.12 1.57
C SER A 27 -6.96 2.85 3.02
N ILE A 28 -5.66 2.74 3.26
CA ILE A 28 -5.11 2.61 4.62
C ILE A 28 -5.35 3.91 5.40
N MET A 29 -5.05 5.06 4.81
CA MET A 29 -5.27 6.36 5.45
C MET A 29 -6.74 6.58 5.81
N LEU A 30 -7.68 6.18 4.93
CA LEU A 30 -9.11 6.23 5.19
C LEU A 30 -9.51 5.36 6.38
N ASN A 31 -8.95 4.15 6.49
CA ASN A 31 -9.18 3.28 7.65
C ASN A 31 -8.67 3.92 8.94
N LEU A 32 -7.43 4.43 8.94
CA LEU A 32 -6.85 5.10 10.10
C LEU A 32 -7.64 6.34 10.50
N ALA A 33 -8.15 7.11 9.52
CA ALA A 33 -9.04 8.23 9.76
C ALA A 33 -10.38 7.79 10.36
N ALA A 34 -11.00 6.72 9.86
CA ALA A 34 -12.24 6.20 10.44
C ALA A 34 -12.07 5.73 11.90
N VAL A 35 -10.90 5.22 12.30
CA VAL A 35 -10.62 4.87 13.70
C VAL A 35 -10.72 6.09 14.64
N SER A 36 -10.49 7.30 14.13
CA SER A 36 -10.61 8.54 14.93
C SER A 36 -12.02 8.80 15.47
N PHE A 37 -13.05 8.10 14.96
CA PHE A 37 -14.41 8.20 15.51
C PHE A 37 -14.52 7.64 16.93
N TRP A 38 -13.62 6.76 17.36
CA TRP A 38 -13.66 6.15 18.70
C TRP A 38 -12.45 6.50 19.56
N ILE A 39 -11.33 6.93 18.97
CA ILE A 39 -10.10 7.20 19.69
C ILE A 39 -9.80 8.71 19.67
N VAL A 40 -9.54 9.26 20.86
CA VAL A 40 -9.26 10.70 21.05
C VAL A 40 -8.00 11.17 20.29
N ARG A 41 -6.99 10.31 20.15
CA ARG A 41 -5.71 10.64 19.50
C ARG A 41 -5.32 9.60 18.44
N ALA A 42 -5.87 9.75 17.23
CA ALA A 42 -5.52 8.91 16.09
C ALA A 42 -4.16 9.26 15.42
N GLN A 43 -3.56 10.40 15.75
CA GLN A 43 -2.29 10.86 15.15
C GLN A 43 -1.16 9.83 15.28
N GLY A 44 -1.05 9.15 16.42
CA GLY A 44 -0.02 8.12 16.62
C GLY A 44 -0.11 6.97 15.61
N LEU A 45 -1.32 6.58 15.21
CA LEU A 45 -1.53 5.53 14.22
C LEU A 45 -1.06 5.97 12.81
N VAL A 46 -1.38 7.22 12.45
CA VAL A 46 -0.95 7.81 11.18
C VAL A 46 0.58 7.95 11.13
N TYR A 47 1.21 8.44 12.21
CA TYR A 47 2.67 8.50 12.30
C TYR A 47 3.32 7.11 12.22
N GLY A 48 2.74 6.10 12.89
CA GLY A 48 3.19 4.72 12.78
C GLY A 48 3.17 4.21 11.34
N TYR A 49 2.10 4.50 10.59
CA TYR A 49 2.00 4.15 9.18
C TYR A 49 3.08 4.81 8.31
N PHE A 50 3.35 6.10 8.50
CA PHE A 50 4.43 6.78 7.78
C PHE A 50 5.82 6.26 8.16
N ASN A 51 6.05 5.85 9.41
CA ASN A 51 7.28 5.16 9.80
C ASN A 51 7.44 3.84 9.04
N PHE A 52 6.38 3.05 8.89
CA PHE A 52 6.43 1.83 8.09
C PHE A 52 6.69 2.11 6.60
N LEU A 53 6.14 3.18 6.04
CA LEU A 53 6.46 3.59 4.67
C LEU A 53 7.93 3.94 4.50
N ASN A 54 8.54 4.60 5.48
CA ASN A 54 9.98 4.89 5.45
C ASN A 54 10.82 3.61 5.46
N ILE A 55 10.45 2.65 6.29
CA ILE A 55 11.10 1.33 6.34
C ILE A 55 10.90 0.60 4.99
N ALA A 56 9.69 0.62 4.42
CA ALA A 56 9.38 -0.05 3.17
C ALA A 56 10.20 0.42 1.95
N ARG A 57 10.87 1.59 2.03
CA ARG A 57 11.79 2.08 0.99
C ARG A 57 13.02 1.21 0.80
N TYR A 58 13.41 0.46 1.84
CA TYR A 58 14.53 -0.45 1.72
C TYR A 58 14.13 -1.73 0.96
N PRO A 59 15.07 -2.33 0.21
CA PRO A 59 14.79 -3.52 -0.58
C PRO A 59 14.30 -4.66 0.30
N ASP A 60 13.21 -5.28 -0.09
CA ASP A 60 12.56 -6.32 0.73
C ASP A 60 13.40 -7.58 1.01
N VAL A 61 14.53 -7.75 0.32
CA VAL A 61 15.52 -8.81 0.56
C VAL A 61 16.27 -8.68 1.89
N ILE A 62 16.27 -7.50 2.51
CA ILE A 62 16.94 -7.29 3.81
C ILE A 62 16.09 -7.77 4.99
N TYR A 63 14.80 -8.02 4.77
CA TYR A 63 13.87 -8.37 5.83
C TYR A 63 13.76 -9.89 6.03
N PRO A 64 13.62 -10.35 7.29
CA PRO A 64 13.28 -11.74 7.59
C PRO A 64 11.97 -12.15 6.90
N ARG A 65 11.83 -13.44 6.58
CA ARG A 65 10.66 -13.98 5.84
C ARG A 65 9.32 -13.59 6.47
N LEU A 66 9.22 -13.64 7.81
CA LEU A 66 8.01 -13.27 8.54
C LEU A 66 7.63 -11.80 8.34
N PHE A 67 8.63 -10.91 8.41
CA PHE A 67 8.43 -9.48 8.21
C PHE A 67 7.96 -9.20 6.77
N ARG A 68 8.60 -9.84 5.78
CA ARG A 68 8.19 -9.72 4.38
C ARG A 68 6.74 -10.17 4.16
N LEU A 69 6.29 -11.23 4.83
CA LEU A 69 4.93 -11.75 4.72
C LEU A 69 3.91 -10.78 5.34
N ILE A 70 4.15 -10.30 6.55
CA ILE A 70 3.25 -9.34 7.22
C ILE A 70 3.13 -8.05 6.42
N PHE A 71 4.25 -7.46 5.99
CA PHE A 71 4.26 -6.18 5.28
C PHE A 71 4.00 -6.28 3.77
N SER A 72 3.77 -7.50 3.27
CA SER A 72 3.24 -7.72 1.92
C SER A 72 1.73 -7.99 1.94
N TRP A 73 1.21 -8.68 2.95
CA TRP A 73 -0.18 -9.15 2.96
C TRP A 73 -1.09 -8.41 3.93
N VAL A 74 -0.59 -7.98 5.08
CA VAL A 74 -1.39 -7.33 6.14
C VAL A 74 -1.36 -5.82 6.00
N ILE A 75 -0.14 -5.26 5.86
CA ILE A 75 0.07 -3.83 5.65
C ILE A 75 0.93 -3.73 4.39
N PRO A 76 0.34 -3.66 3.18
CA PRO A 76 1.05 -3.83 1.91
C PRO A 76 2.02 -2.67 1.53
N VAL A 77 2.68 -2.04 2.51
CA VAL A 77 3.62 -0.93 2.32
C VAL A 77 4.88 -1.35 1.54
N VAL A 78 5.38 -2.58 1.75
CA VAL A 78 6.56 -3.09 1.04
C VAL A 78 6.27 -3.24 -0.45
N ILE A 79 5.08 -3.73 -0.78
CA ILE A 79 4.61 -3.88 -2.16
C ILE A 79 4.51 -2.51 -2.85
N VAL A 80 3.91 -1.52 -2.19
CA VAL A 80 3.73 -0.16 -2.71
C VAL A 80 5.07 0.48 -3.10
N ALA A 81 6.10 0.31 -2.27
CA ALA A 81 7.41 0.90 -2.52
C ALA A 81 8.28 0.09 -3.52
N ASN A 82 8.23 -1.25 -3.46
CA ASN A 82 9.19 -2.09 -4.19
C ASN A 82 8.69 -2.55 -5.57
N ILE A 83 7.38 -2.76 -5.77
CA ILE A 83 6.87 -3.27 -7.06
C ILE A 83 7.11 -2.30 -8.22
N PRO A 84 6.82 -0.99 -8.10
CA PRO A 84 7.14 -0.03 -9.17
C PRO A 84 8.64 -0.07 -9.53
N ALA A 85 9.51 -0.01 -8.52
CA ALA A 85 10.95 -0.07 -8.72
C ALA A 85 11.40 -1.38 -9.41
N ARG A 86 10.82 -2.52 -9.03
CA ARG A 86 11.12 -3.82 -9.66
C ARG A 86 10.66 -3.92 -11.11
N VAL A 87 9.46 -3.41 -11.41
CA VAL A 87 8.91 -3.38 -12.77
C VAL A 87 9.77 -2.52 -13.70
N LEU A 88 10.37 -1.44 -13.18
CA LEU A 88 11.20 -0.52 -13.94
C LEU A 88 12.65 -1.00 -14.10
N ILE A 89 13.28 -1.49 -13.02
CA ILE A 89 14.71 -1.84 -12.98
C ILE A 89 14.97 -3.25 -13.52
N LYS A 90 14.12 -4.22 -13.19
CA LYS A 90 14.26 -5.60 -13.66
C LYS A 90 13.35 -5.84 -14.86
N SER A 91 13.70 -5.26 -16.00
CA SER A 91 13.07 -5.55 -17.29
C SER A 91 13.11 -7.06 -17.65
N LEU A 92 14.03 -7.82 -17.05
CA LEU A 92 14.25 -9.26 -17.27
C LEU A 92 13.42 -10.22 -16.38
N GLY A 93 12.61 -9.72 -15.43
CA GLY A 93 11.75 -10.57 -14.60
C GLY A 93 10.35 -10.79 -15.21
N GLN A 94 9.55 -11.72 -14.69
CA GLN A 94 8.12 -11.82 -15.03
C GLN A 94 7.34 -10.73 -14.26
N PRO A 95 6.89 -9.62 -14.89
CA PRO A 95 6.19 -8.53 -14.18
C PRO A 95 4.77 -8.94 -13.78
N PHE A 96 4.20 -9.93 -14.47
CA PHE A 96 2.82 -10.38 -14.28
C PHE A 96 2.47 -10.80 -12.84
N PRO A 97 3.21 -11.71 -12.17
CA PRO A 97 2.90 -12.09 -10.79
C PRO A 97 2.99 -10.91 -9.80
N LEU A 98 3.95 -10.00 -9.99
CA LEU A 98 4.09 -8.81 -9.15
C LEU A 98 2.89 -7.86 -9.34
N MET A 99 2.51 -7.60 -10.59
CA MET A 99 1.35 -6.78 -10.91
C MET A 99 0.06 -7.41 -10.38
N LEU A 100 -0.13 -8.72 -10.55
CA LEU A 100 -1.29 -9.43 -10.04
C LEU A 100 -1.40 -9.33 -8.51
N GLN A 101 -0.28 -9.51 -7.80
CA GLN A 101 -0.24 -9.33 -6.35
C GLN A 101 -0.62 -7.90 -5.95
N MET A 102 -0.11 -6.89 -6.66
CA MET A 102 -0.39 -5.48 -6.38
C MET A 102 -1.86 -5.13 -6.61
N VAL A 103 -2.42 -5.61 -7.72
CA VAL A 103 -3.84 -5.43 -8.08
C VAL A 103 -4.71 -6.09 -7.01
N ALA A 104 -4.46 -7.36 -6.68
CA ALA A 104 -5.23 -8.09 -5.68
C ALA A 104 -5.18 -7.39 -4.31
N ALA A 105 -3.99 -6.99 -3.85
CA ALA A 105 -3.82 -6.26 -2.59
C ALA A 105 -4.58 -4.92 -2.60
N SER A 106 -4.53 -4.19 -3.72
CA SER A 106 -5.24 -2.91 -3.88
C SER A 106 -6.76 -3.09 -3.81
N PHE A 107 -7.32 -4.09 -4.52
CA PHE A 107 -8.75 -4.37 -4.47
C PHE A 107 -9.22 -4.78 -3.07
N ILE A 108 -8.47 -5.66 -2.39
CA ILE A 108 -8.79 -6.13 -1.05
C ILE A 108 -8.82 -4.95 -0.06
N ILE A 109 -7.75 -4.13 -0.04
CA ILE A 109 -7.63 -3.03 0.93
C ILE A 109 -8.62 -1.90 0.63
N PHE A 110 -8.89 -1.63 -0.65
CA PHE A 110 -9.87 -0.64 -1.05
C PHE A 110 -11.27 -1.07 -0.60
N TRP A 111 -11.67 -2.30 -0.91
CA TRP A 111 -12.98 -2.81 -0.51
C TRP A 111 -13.13 -2.85 1.01
N SER A 112 -12.11 -3.34 1.73
CA SER A 112 -12.13 -3.35 3.19
C SER A 112 -12.26 -1.92 3.75
N SER A 113 -11.60 -0.93 3.14
CA SER A 113 -11.73 0.47 3.58
C SER A 113 -13.13 1.03 3.39
N ARG A 114 -13.80 0.69 2.28
CA ARG A 114 -15.19 1.13 2.02
C ARG A 114 -16.17 0.50 3.01
N VAL A 115 -15.99 -0.78 3.32
CA VAL A 115 -16.81 -1.49 4.32
C VAL A 115 -16.57 -0.90 5.71
N PHE A 116 -15.31 -0.72 6.11
CA PHE A 116 -14.96 -0.18 7.42
C PHE A 116 -15.44 1.27 7.60
N TRP A 117 -15.29 2.11 6.58
CA TRP A 117 -15.82 3.47 6.59
C TRP A 117 -17.34 3.51 6.84
N ARG A 118 -18.12 2.68 6.12
CA ARG A 118 -19.57 2.58 6.33
C ARG A 118 -19.91 2.04 7.71
N PHE A 119 -19.16 1.05 8.20
CA PHE A 119 -19.28 0.51 9.55
C PHE A 119 -19.03 1.59 10.61
N ALA A 120 -18.04 2.45 10.39
CA ALA A 120 -17.63 3.50 11.29
C ALA A 120 -18.65 4.63 11.36
N LEU A 121 -19.12 5.12 10.20
CA LEU A 121 -20.19 6.13 10.14
C LEU A 121 -21.46 5.71 10.87
N LYS A 122 -21.86 4.43 10.80
CA LYS A 122 -23.05 3.92 11.50
C LYS A 122 -22.92 3.93 13.03
N ARG A 123 -21.70 3.91 13.55
CA ARG A 123 -21.39 3.85 14.99
C ARG A 123 -20.88 5.17 15.55
N TYR A 124 -20.62 6.13 14.66
CA TYR A 124 -20.41 7.50 15.06
C TYR A 124 -21.76 8.05 15.53
N SER A 125 -21.97 8.06 16.84
CA SER A 125 -23.05 8.87 17.41
C SER A 125 -22.67 10.31 17.13
N SER A 126 -23.37 10.95 16.18
CA SER A 126 -23.34 12.41 16.09
C SER A 126 -23.54 12.95 17.49
N ALA A 127 -22.65 13.82 17.96
CA ALA A 127 -22.95 14.66 19.10
C ALA A 127 -24.27 15.39 18.78
N SER A 128 -25.37 14.82 19.24
CA SER A 128 -26.68 15.44 19.20
C SER A 128 -26.63 16.48 20.31
N SER A 129 -26.59 17.75 19.89
CA SER A 129 -26.69 19.01 20.65
C SER A 129 -25.70 19.23 21.78
#